data_AF-X1PZ18-F1
#
_entry.id   AF-X1PZ18-F1
#
_cell.length_a   1.000
_cell.length_b   1.000
_cell.length_c   1.000
_cell.angle_alpha   90.00
_cell.angle_beta   90.00
_cell.angle_gamma   90.00
#
_symmetry.space_group_name_H-M   'P 1'
#
loop_
_entity.id
_entity.type
_entity.pdbx_description
1 polymer ?
#
loop_
_entity_poly.entity_id
_entity_poly.type
_entity_poly.pdbx_seq_one_letter_code
_entity_poly.pdbx_strand_id
1 'polypeptide(L)'
;MNDTHEKFIAAIAEQGYEKRTANDIQETDKQIPGLESPRSLIRAAYETKENNIVLDYNDQAVFELGNMFIVAYLTSVREEGFAPLKQVRSDVEFNVRKIKKAEKITEDLKAEISRAESLEDLAVRLNLQIEEAGSISLNSFSIPGAGIEPVVIATAVNSPLDTISSPIAGNNGVYIIRVNNISEPEGSDFEIEKARLNNNYQARANYEAFEALKKIANIVDKRSKFY
;
A
#
# COMPACT_ATOMS: atom_id res chain seq x y z
N MET A 1 -20.96 -2.71 36.02
CA MET A 1 -20.54 -1.83 34.91
C MET A 1 -19.70 -2.65 33.95
N ASN A 2 -19.95 -2.54 32.65
CA ASN A 2 -19.25 -3.27 31.58
C ASN A 2 -18.05 -2.46 31.09
N ASP A 3 -17.21 -2.05 32.04
CA ASP A 3 -16.19 -1.01 31.91
C ASP A 3 -14.86 -1.50 31.33
N THR A 4 -14.59 -2.80 31.38
CA THR A 4 -13.42 -3.41 30.76
C THR A 4 -13.76 -3.97 29.38
N HIS A 5 -12.77 -4.04 28.49
CA HIS A 5 -12.93 -4.63 27.16
C HIS A 5 -13.60 -6.01 27.21
N GLU A 6 -13.16 -6.89 28.12
CA GLU A 6 -13.71 -8.23 28.26
C GLU A 6 -15.19 -8.23 28.67
N LYS A 7 -15.56 -7.41 29.66
CA LYS A 7 -16.97 -7.27 30.09
C LYS A 7 -17.83 -6.63 29.00
N PHE A 8 -17.28 -5.66 28.27
CA PHE A 8 -17.94 -5.03 27.14
C PHE A 8 -18.27 -6.04 26.03
N ILE A 9 -17.28 -6.86 25.63
CA ILE A 9 -17.48 -7.92 24.64
C ILE A 9 -18.44 -9.00 25.14
N ALA A 10 -18.34 -9.40 26.42
CA ALA A 10 -19.26 -10.37 27.02
C ALA A 10 -20.71 -9.87 27.00
N ALA A 11 -20.94 -8.60 27.33
CA ALA A 11 -22.27 -8.01 27.33
C ALA A 11 -22.87 -7.92 25.92
N ILE A 12 -22.06 -7.64 24.90
CA ILE A 12 -22.50 -7.67 23.49
C ILE A 12 -23.01 -9.07 23.12
N ALA A 13 -22.26 -10.12 23.48
CA ALA A 13 -22.64 -11.50 23.20
C ALA A 13 -23.89 -11.93 23.98
N GLU A 14 -23.99 -11.57 25.26
CA GLU A 14 -25.12 -11.91 26.12
C GLU A 14 -26.42 -11.25 25.68
N GLN A 15 -26.36 -9.98 25.25
CA GLN A 15 -27.54 -9.20 24.84
C GLN A 15 -27.83 -9.28 23.34
N GLY A 16 -27.02 -10.03 22.57
CA GLY A 16 -27.23 -10.23 21.14
C GLY A 16 -27.03 -8.96 20.30
N TYR A 17 -26.19 -8.03 20.75
CA TYR A 17 -25.87 -6.81 20.00
C TYR A 17 -24.88 -7.08 18.87
N GLU A 18 -24.96 -6.27 17.80
CA GLU A 18 -24.04 -6.38 16.68
C GLU A 18 -22.67 -5.76 17.04
N LYS A 19 -21.62 -6.58 17.00
CA LYS A 19 -20.24 -6.09 17.15
C LYS A 19 -19.73 -5.56 15.81
N ARG A 20 -19.33 -4.28 15.78
CA ARG A 20 -18.62 -3.67 14.65
C ARG A 20 -17.27 -3.12 15.10
N THR A 21 -16.30 -3.16 14.18
CA THR A 21 -14.95 -2.63 14.43
C THR A 21 -14.67 -1.52 13.43
N ALA A 22 -14.23 -0.37 13.92
CA ALA A 22 -13.72 0.73 13.11
C ALA A 22 -12.22 0.86 13.36
N ASN A 23 -11.41 0.61 12.33
CA ASN A 23 -9.95 0.70 12.41
C ASN A 23 -9.48 2.00 11.74
N ASP A 24 -8.33 2.50 12.18
CA ASP A 24 -7.60 3.60 11.54
C ASP A 24 -8.40 4.91 11.37
N ILE A 25 -9.30 5.19 12.33
CA ILE A 25 -10.06 6.45 12.38
C ILE A 25 -9.11 7.61 12.65
N GLN A 26 -9.16 8.63 11.79
CA GLN A 26 -8.39 9.86 11.90
C GLN A 26 -9.19 10.99 12.57
N GLU A 27 -8.50 11.93 13.22
CA GLU A 27 -9.14 13.07 13.90
C GLU A 27 -9.93 13.96 12.92
N THR A 28 -9.55 13.93 11.64
CA THR A 28 -10.20 14.68 10.55
C THR A 28 -11.31 13.92 9.84
N ASP A 29 -11.53 12.64 10.17
CA ASP A 29 -12.52 11.82 9.47
C ASP A 29 -13.93 12.32 9.73
N LYS A 30 -14.72 12.47 8.67
CA LYS A 30 -16.11 12.92 8.76
C LYS A 30 -17.11 11.77 8.72
N GLN A 31 -16.64 10.56 8.41
CA GLN A 31 -17.47 9.40 8.17
C GLN A 31 -16.83 8.16 8.76
N ILE A 32 -17.67 7.28 9.29
CA ILE A 32 -17.33 5.91 9.67
C ILE A 32 -18.28 5.05 8.83
N PRO A 33 -17.77 4.07 8.04
CA PRO A 33 -18.61 3.26 7.19
C PRO A 33 -19.81 2.63 7.94
N GLY A 34 -21.01 2.96 7.50
CA GLY A 34 -22.26 2.48 8.08
C GLY A 34 -22.73 3.23 9.33
N LEU A 35 -22.16 4.38 9.67
CA LEU A 35 -22.69 5.31 10.66
C LEU A 35 -23.07 6.65 10.01
N GLU A 36 -24.23 7.19 10.39
CA GLU A 36 -24.68 8.51 9.96
C GLU A 36 -24.17 9.58 10.93
N SER A 37 -23.64 10.68 10.39
CA SER A 37 -23.15 11.82 11.19
C SER A 37 -22.22 11.48 12.38
N PRO A 38 -21.17 10.64 12.22
CA PRO A 38 -20.38 10.11 13.35
C PRO A 38 -19.40 11.11 13.98
N ARG A 39 -19.48 12.41 13.66
CA ARG A 39 -18.47 13.39 14.07
C ARG A 39 -18.35 13.55 15.59
N SER A 40 -19.47 13.53 16.30
CA SER A 40 -19.48 13.59 17.77
C SER A 40 -18.75 12.40 18.39
N LEU A 41 -18.98 11.19 17.86
CA LEU A 41 -18.32 9.96 18.30
C LEU A 41 -16.82 9.99 18.01
N ILE A 42 -16.40 10.43 16.82
CA ILE A 42 -14.98 10.53 16.47
C ILE A 42 -14.26 11.49 17.42
N ARG A 43 -14.85 12.66 17.67
CA ARG A 43 -14.25 13.67 18.56
C ARG A 43 -14.13 13.15 20.00
N ALA A 44 -15.20 12.53 20.51
CA ALA A 44 -15.19 11.89 21.82
C ALA A 44 -14.14 10.77 21.93
N ALA A 45 -13.97 9.96 20.88
CA ALA A 45 -12.96 8.91 20.86
C ALA A 45 -11.53 9.47 20.98
N TYR A 46 -11.25 10.63 20.36
CA TYR A 46 -9.96 11.32 20.47
C TYR A 46 -9.70 11.99 21.83
N GLU A 47 -10.74 12.20 22.63
CA GLU A 47 -10.64 12.69 24.01
C GLU A 47 -10.62 11.53 25.04
N THR A 48 -10.88 10.31 24.60
CA THR A 48 -10.95 9.10 25.43
C THR A 48 -9.57 8.47 25.61
N LYS A 49 -9.29 7.95 26.81
CA LYS A 49 -8.05 7.19 27.08
C LYS A 49 -8.14 5.77 26.49
N GLU A 50 -7.00 5.23 26.07
CA GLU A 50 -6.93 3.84 25.61
C GLU A 50 -7.53 2.88 26.65
N ASN A 51 -8.25 1.86 26.20
CA ASN A 51 -8.95 0.85 27.00
C ASN A 51 -10.09 1.39 27.86
N ASN A 52 -10.77 2.44 27.40
CA ASN A 52 -11.98 2.96 28.04
C ASN A 52 -13.18 2.99 27.08
N ILE A 53 -14.38 3.00 27.67
CA ILE A 53 -15.62 3.35 26.96
C ILE A 53 -15.53 4.82 26.52
N VAL A 54 -15.97 5.08 25.29
CA VAL A 54 -16.06 6.44 24.76
C VAL A 54 -17.30 7.11 25.34
N LEU A 55 -17.12 8.28 25.93
CA LEU A 55 -18.18 9.08 26.53
C LEU A 55 -18.38 10.37 25.74
N ASP A 56 -19.62 10.81 25.61
CA ASP A 56 -19.93 12.13 25.04
C ASP A 56 -19.56 13.26 26.01
N TYR A 57 -19.83 14.51 25.62
CA TYR A 57 -19.56 15.70 26.44
C TYR A 57 -20.35 15.74 27.77
N ASN A 58 -21.44 14.97 27.88
CA ASN A 58 -22.29 14.89 29.06
C ASN A 58 -22.04 13.59 29.87
N ASP A 59 -20.89 12.95 29.68
CA ASP A 59 -20.50 11.68 30.31
C ASP A 59 -21.44 10.50 29.98
N GLN A 60 -22.10 10.51 28.82
CA GLN A 60 -22.97 9.45 28.33
C GLN A 60 -22.24 8.51 27.37
N ALA A 61 -22.39 7.19 27.56
CA ALA A 61 -21.76 6.18 26.73
C ALA A 61 -22.52 5.88 25.41
N VAL A 62 -23.73 6.43 25.24
CA VAL A 62 -24.63 6.12 24.13
C VAL A 62 -24.67 7.29 23.16
N PHE A 63 -24.31 7.04 21.91
CA PHE A 63 -24.36 8.00 20.81
C PHE A 63 -25.56 7.69 19.91
N GLU A 64 -26.42 8.68 19.70
CA GLU A 64 -27.54 8.61 18.76
C GLU A 64 -27.07 9.06 17.38
N LEU A 65 -26.92 8.11 16.46
CA LEU A 65 -26.40 8.35 15.11
C LEU A 65 -27.42 7.86 14.07
N GLY A 66 -28.21 8.79 13.54
CA GLY A 66 -29.36 8.48 12.67
C GLY A 66 -30.40 7.65 13.44
N ASN A 67 -30.67 6.44 12.98
CA ASN A 67 -31.61 5.50 13.61
C ASN A 67 -30.93 4.44 14.50
N MET A 68 -29.67 4.67 14.93
CA MET A 68 -28.90 3.71 15.71
C MET A 68 -28.43 4.31 17.04
N PHE A 69 -28.36 3.45 18.06
CA PHE A 69 -27.67 3.74 19.31
C PHE A 69 -26.33 3.02 19.31
N ILE A 70 -25.24 3.77 19.45
CA ILE A 70 -23.88 3.25 19.39
C ILE A 70 -23.21 3.43 20.75
N VAL A 71 -22.61 2.35 21.26
CA VAL A 71 -21.67 2.40 22.39
C VAL A 71 -20.31 1.98 21.86
N ALA A 72 -19.30 2.82 22.07
CA ALA A 72 -17.95 2.58 21.56
C ALA A 72 -16.97 2.33 22.70
N TYR A 73 -15.96 1.52 22.42
CA TYR A 73 -14.85 1.24 23.32
C TYR A 73 -13.54 1.48 22.56
N LEU A 74 -12.68 2.34 23.11
CA LEU A 74 -11.40 2.69 22.50
C LEU A 74 -10.37 1.60 22.82
N THR A 75 -10.02 0.78 21.84
CA THR A 75 -9.15 -0.39 22.02
C THR A 75 -7.65 -0.09 21.89
N SER A 76 -7.27 0.91 21.08
CA SER A 76 -5.86 1.24 20.86
C SER A 76 -5.71 2.68 20.36
N VAL A 77 -4.60 3.33 20.72
CA VAL A 77 -4.22 4.65 20.21
C VAL A 77 -2.92 4.53 19.41
N ARG A 78 -2.84 5.25 18.28
CA ARG A 78 -1.64 5.34 17.46
C ARG A 78 -1.21 6.79 17.35
N GLU A 79 -0.01 7.07 17.83
CA GLU A 79 0.62 8.38 17.72
C GLU A 79 1.07 8.65 16.27
N GLU A 80 1.15 9.92 15.90
CA GLU A 80 1.67 10.34 14.61
C GLU A 80 3.14 9.93 14.45
N GLY A 81 3.50 9.47 13.25
CA GLY A 81 4.86 9.12 12.87
C GLY A 81 5.02 7.66 12.48
N PHE A 82 6.22 7.11 12.72
CA PHE A 82 6.52 5.72 12.36
C PHE A 82 5.89 4.77 13.36
N ALA A 83 5.05 3.85 12.86
CA ALA A 83 4.48 2.81 13.69
C ALA A 83 5.58 1.89 14.25
N PRO A 84 5.56 1.57 15.56
CA PRO A 84 6.48 0.60 16.13
C PRO A 84 6.24 -0.79 15.53
N LEU A 85 7.31 -1.59 15.39
CA LEU A 85 7.25 -2.92 14.75
C LEU A 85 6.13 -3.80 15.33
N LYS A 86 5.84 -3.71 16.64
CA LYS A 86 4.77 -4.49 17.28
C LYS A 86 3.39 -4.22 16.65
N GLN A 87 3.12 -3.00 16.21
CA GLN A 87 1.82 -2.62 15.59
C GLN A 87 1.72 -3.07 14.13
N VAL A 88 2.83 -3.11 13.40
CA VAL A 88 2.87 -3.46 11.96
C VAL A 88 3.55 -4.81 11.69
N ARG A 89 3.66 -5.67 12.72
CA ARG A 89 4.45 -6.91 12.66
C ARG A 89 3.97 -7.82 11.54
N SER A 90 2.67 -7.99 11.41
CA SER A 90 2.06 -8.85 10.39
C SER A 90 2.41 -8.39 8.97
N ASP A 91 2.32 -7.08 8.72
CA ASP A 91 2.63 -6.50 7.41
C ASP A 91 4.12 -6.61 7.09
N VAL A 92 4.98 -6.31 8.07
CA VAL A 92 6.43 -6.46 7.92
C VAL A 92 6.80 -7.92 7.68
N GLU A 93 6.27 -8.86 8.46
CA GLU A 93 6.51 -10.29 8.27
C GLU A 93 6.07 -10.76 6.88
N PHE A 94 4.90 -10.33 6.41
CA PHE A 94 4.43 -10.65 5.07
C PHE A 94 5.41 -10.16 3.99
N ASN A 95 5.81 -8.89 4.06
CA ASN A 95 6.75 -8.30 3.11
C ASN A 95 8.14 -8.96 3.16
N VAL A 96 8.67 -9.22 4.36
CA VAL A 96 9.96 -9.89 4.54
C VAL A 96 9.91 -11.32 4.03
N ARG A 97 8.82 -12.07 4.29
CA ARG A 97 8.64 -13.42 3.72
C ARG A 97 8.63 -13.38 2.20
N LYS A 98 7.95 -12.40 1.60
CA LYS A 98 7.94 -12.21 0.14
C LYS A 98 9.35 -11.96 -0.40
N ILE A 99 10.12 -11.08 0.24
CA ILE A 99 11.53 -10.80 -0.12
C ILE A 99 12.37 -12.07 -0.01
N LYS A 100 12.29 -12.79 1.11
CA LYS A 100 13.05 -14.03 1.34
C LYS A 100 12.71 -15.13 0.36
N LYS A 101 11.44 -15.25 -0.05
CA LYS A 101 11.02 -16.17 -1.11
C LYS A 101 11.62 -15.78 -2.46
N ALA A 102 11.58 -14.49 -2.82
CA ALA A 102 12.17 -14.01 -4.06
C ALA A 102 13.69 -14.22 -4.10
N GLU A 103 14.40 -13.96 -2.99
CA GLU A 103 15.83 -14.27 -2.84
C GLU A 103 16.11 -15.76 -3.08
N LYS A 104 15.36 -16.64 -2.42
CA LYS A 104 15.53 -18.08 -2.57
C LYS A 104 15.29 -18.56 -4.00
N ILE A 105 14.20 -18.11 -4.63
CA ILE A 105 13.90 -18.44 -6.03
C ILE A 105 14.99 -17.89 -6.96
N THR A 106 15.50 -16.69 -6.70
CA THR A 106 16.59 -16.09 -7.48
C THR A 106 17.87 -16.94 -7.39
N GLU A 107 18.23 -17.42 -6.20
CA GLU A 107 19.38 -18.32 -6.01
C GLU A 107 19.21 -19.63 -6.77
N ASP A 108 18.03 -20.25 -6.67
CA ASP A 108 17.71 -21.50 -7.35
C ASP A 108 17.75 -21.33 -8.88
N LEU A 109 17.19 -20.22 -9.40
CA LEU A 109 17.24 -19.88 -10.83
C LEU A 109 18.66 -19.62 -11.33
N LYS A 110 19.52 -18.94 -10.56
CA LYS A 110 20.93 -18.71 -10.96
C LYS A 110 21.67 -20.02 -11.20
N ALA A 111 21.43 -21.03 -10.35
CA ALA A 111 22.04 -22.34 -10.50
C ALA A 111 21.59 -23.03 -11.79
N GLU A 112 20.30 -22.95 -12.13
CA GLU A 112 19.77 -23.57 -13.35
C GLU A 112 20.15 -22.81 -14.63
N ILE A 113 20.18 -21.47 -14.61
CA ILE A 113 20.63 -20.66 -15.75
C ILE A 113 22.07 -21.01 -16.15
N SER A 114 22.95 -21.24 -15.17
CA SER A 114 24.34 -21.62 -15.45
C SER A 114 24.50 -22.96 -16.17
N ARG A 115 23.44 -23.78 -16.19
CA ARG A 115 23.40 -25.11 -16.80
C ARG A 115 22.54 -25.16 -18.06
N ALA A 116 21.83 -24.07 -18.37
CA ALA A 116 20.92 -24.00 -19.50
C ALA A 116 21.59 -23.33 -20.70
N GLU A 117 21.38 -23.88 -21.89
CA GLU A 117 21.95 -23.34 -23.13
C GLU A 117 21.03 -22.28 -23.78
N SER A 118 19.74 -22.31 -23.47
CA SER A 118 18.73 -21.39 -23.99
C SER A 118 17.59 -21.16 -22.99
N LEU A 119 16.72 -20.20 -23.30
CA LEU A 119 15.51 -19.96 -22.48
C LEU A 119 14.56 -21.16 -22.55
N GLU A 120 14.50 -21.81 -23.71
CA GLU A 120 13.71 -23.03 -23.95
C GLU A 120 14.22 -24.20 -23.11
N ASP A 121 15.54 -24.42 -23.03
CA ASP A 121 16.12 -25.46 -22.17
C ASP A 121 15.83 -25.18 -20.69
N LEU A 122 15.97 -23.92 -20.25
CA LEU A 122 15.64 -23.51 -18.89
C LEU A 122 14.16 -23.77 -18.55
N ALA A 123 13.25 -23.46 -19.47
CA ALA A 123 11.82 -23.69 -19.31
C ALA A 123 11.51 -25.19 -19.17
N VAL A 124 12.12 -26.05 -19.99
CA VAL A 124 11.96 -27.52 -19.90
C VAL A 124 12.49 -28.05 -18.56
N ARG A 125 13.69 -27.61 -18.14
CA ARG A 125 14.31 -28.03 -16.87
C ARG A 125 13.46 -27.69 -15.65
N LEU A 126 12.84 -26.51 -15.66
CA LEU A 126 11.99 -26.03 -14.58
C LEU A 126 10.53 -26.46 -14.73
N ASN A 127 10.18 -27.18 -15.80
CA ASN A 127 8.81 -27.53 -16.16
C ASN A 127 7.87 -26.30 -16.19
N LEU A 128 8.33 -25.24 -16.85
CA LEU A 128 7.64 -23.97 -17.04
C LEU A 128 7.31 -23.75 -18.52
N GLN A 129 6.37 -22.84 -18.76
CA GLN A 129 6.03 -22.38 -20.10
C GLN A 129 6.66 -21.01 -20.35
N ILE A 130 7.08 -20.76 -21.60
CA ILE A 130 7.55 -19.45 -22.04
C ILE A 130 6.33 -18.64 -22.48
N GLU A 131 6.20 -17.44 -21.95
CA GLU A 131 5.20 -16.46 -22.38
C GLU A 131 5.86 -15.36 -23.21
N GLU A 132 5.17 -14.91 -24.26
CA GLU A 132 5.61 -13.79 -25.08
C GLU A 132 4.88 -12.50 -24.71
N ALA A 133 5.63 -11.41 -24.60
CA ALA A 133 5.09 -10.08 -24.37
C ALA A 133 5.65 -9.11 -25.42
N GLY A 134 4.77 -8.57 -26.26
CA GLY A 134 5.12 -7.59 -27.29
C GLY A 134 4.94 -6.15 -26.84
N SER A 135 5.59 -5.21 -27.55
CA SER A 135 5.42 -3.76 -27.37
C SER A 135 5.70 -3.25 -25.94
N ILE A 136 6.70 -3.83 -25.28
CA ILE A 136 7.13 -3.39 -23.95
C ILE A 136 8.01 -2.13 -24.09
N SER A 137 7.60 -1.06 -23.42
CA SER A 137 8.31 0.23 -23.37
C SER A 137 8.36 0.76 -21.94
N LEU A 138 9.16 1.79 -21.67
CA LEU A 138 9.20 2.44 -20.35
C LEU A 138 7.84 3.06 -19.93
N ASN A 139 6.95 3.32 -20.89
CA ASN A 139 5.60 3.83 -20.62
C ASN A 139 4.59 2.70 -20.37
N SER A 140 4.96 1.43 -20.50
CA SER A 140 4.08 0.31 -20.23
C SER A 140 3.72 0.26 -18.74
N PHE A 141 2.43 0.18 -18.42
CA PHE A 141 1.95 0.06 -17.05
C PHE A 141 2.09 -1.38 -16.50
N SER A 142 1.95 -2.37 -17.38
CA SER A 142 1.96 -3.79 -17.05
C SER A 142 2.47 -4.63 -18.22
N ILE A 143 2.91 -5.84 -17.93
CA ILE A 143 3.26 -6.86 -18.91
C ILE A 143 2.06 -7.80 -19.09
N PRO A 144 1.61 -8.11 -20.33
CA PRO A 144 0.61 -9.15 -20.57
C PRO A 144 1.00 -10.47 -19.89
N GLY A 145 0.06 -11.13 -19.22
CA GLY A 145 0.33 -12.36 -18.45
C GLY A 145 0.94 -12.14 -17.06
N ALA A 146 1.89 -11.20 -16.91
CA ALA A 146 2.62 -10.99 -15.66
C ALA A 146 2.12 -9.83 -14.77
N GLY A 147 1.30 -8.91 -15.30
CA GLY A 147 0.72 -7.80 -14.53
C GLY A 147 1.70 -6.62 -14.30
N ILE A 148 1.55 -5.92 -13.17
CA ILE A 148 2.29 -4.69 -12.88
C ILE A 148 3.73 -5.02 -12.44
N GLU A 149 4.66 -4.98 -13.40
CA GLU A 149 6.05 -5.41 -13.23
C GLU A 149 7.07 -4.36 -13.70
N PRO A 150 7.18 -3.20 -13.02
CA PRO A 150 8.00 -2.08 -13.49
C PRO A 150 9.50 -2.41 -13.56
N VAL A 151 10.01 -3.25 -12.66
CA VAL A 151 11.43 -3.67 -12.67
C VAL A 151 11.71 -4.59 -13.86
N VAL A 152 10.77 -5.49 -14.19
CA VAL A 152 10.89 -6.38 -15.36
C VAL A 152 10.78 -5.58 -16.65
N ILE A 153 9.85 -4.63 -16.73
CA ILE A 153 9.72 -3.70 -17.87
C ILE A 153 11.02 -2.93 -18.09
N ALA A 154 11.56 -2.32 -17.04
CA ALA A 154 12.80 -1.57 -17.12
C ALA A 154 13.97 -2.46 -17.55
N THR A 155 14.05 -3.68 -17.03
CA THR A 155 15.09 -4.64 -17.43
C THR A 155 14.94 -5.05 -18.89
N ALA A 156 13.71 -5.30 -19.37
CA ALA A 156 13.44 -5.69 -20.75
C ALA A 156 13.88 -4.62 -21.75
N VAL A 157 13.53 -3.35 -21.49
CA VAL A 157 13.89 -2.23 -22.37
C VAL A 157 15.39 -1.97 -22.43
N ASN A 158 16.13 -2.31 -21.36
CA ASN A 158 17.59 -2.08 -21.29
C ASN A 158 18.42 -3.34 -21.63
N SER A 159 17.78 -4.48 -21.90
CA SER A 159 18.49 -5.73 -22.21
C SER A 159 18.87 -5.80 -23.69
N PRO A 160 20.06 -6.33 -24.04
CA PRO A 160 20.43 -6.57 -25.43
C PRO A 160 19.56 -7.65 -26.08
N LEU A 161 19.46 -7.58 -27.41
CA LEU A 161 18.78 -8.59 -28.22
C LEU A 161 19.39 -9.99 -27.97
N ASP A 162 18.54 -10.99 -27.96
CA ASP A 162 18.84 -12.43 -27.81
C ASP A 162 19.65 -12.81 -26.55
N THR A 163 19.73 -11.91 -25.57
CA THR A 163 20.43 -12.17 -24.31
C THR A 163 19.45 -12.61 -23.22
N ILE A 164 19.75 -13.74 -22.57
CA ILE A 164 19.01 -14.20 -21.40
C ILE A 164 19.42 -13.37 -20.19
N SER A 165 18.44 -12.80 -19.49
CA SER A 165 18.67 -11.97 -18.31
C SER A 165 19.13 -12.80 -17.10
N SER A 166 19.74 -12.13 -16.12
CA SER A 166 19.77 -12.65 -14.74
C SER A 166 18.35 -12.70 -14.15
N PRO A 167 18.09 -13.45 -13.05
CA PRO A 167 16.79 -13.43 -12.38
C PRO A 167 16.41 -12.03 -11.89
N ILE A 168 15.18 -11.64 -12.20
CA ILE A 168 14.61 -10.33 -11.91
C ILE A 168 13.54 -10.52 -10.84
N ALA A 169 13.78 -10.01 -9.63
CA ALA A 169 12.77 -9.99 -8.58
C ALA A 169 11.71 -8.92 -8.90
N GLY A 170 10.57 -9.35 -9.42
CA GLY A 170 9.40 -8.52 -9.70
C GLY A 170 8.45 -8.40 -8.51
N ASN A 171 7.33 -7.73 -8.75
CA ASN A 171 6.27 -7.54 -7.76
C ASN A 171 5.51 -8.83 -7.49
N ASN A 172 5.23 -9.65 -8.50
CA ASN A 172 4.39 -10.84 -8.40
C ASN A 172 5.21 -12.14 -8.47
N GLY A 173 6.44 -12.09 -8.99
CA GLY A 173 7.29 -13.26 -9.16
C GLY A 173 8.74 -12.92 -9.43
N VAL A 174 9.55 -13.95 -9.66
CA VAL A 174 10.92 -13.81 -10.16
C VAL A 174 10.93 -14.24 -11.63
N TYR A 175 11.46 -13.39 -12.50
CA TYR A 175 11.37 -13.53 -13.94
C TYR A 175 12.74 -13.73 -14.58
N ILE A 176 12.74 -14.48 -15.68
CA ILE A 176 13.84 -14.55 -16.64
C ILE A 176 13.28 -14.13 -17.98
N ILE A 177 13.96 -13.21 -18.65
CA ILE A 177 13.52 -12.69 -19.93
C ILE A 177 14.63 -12.86 -20.97
N ARG A 178 14.22 -12.94 -22.23
CA ARG A 178 15.09 -12.80 -23.40
C ARG A 178 14.39 -11.85 -24.36
N VAL A 179 15.09 -10.80 -24.78
CA VAL A 179 14.56 -9.86 -25.77
C VAL A 179 14.70 -10.49 -27.15
N ASN A 180 13.60 -10.79 -27.82
CA ASN A 180 13.60 -11.41 -29.16
C ASN A 180 13.48 -10.40 -30.31
N ASN A 181 13.09 -9.16 -30.01
CA ASN A 181 12.97 -8.08 -30.98
C ASN A 181 13.14 -6.72 -30.29
N ILE A 182 13.87 -5.81 -30.94
CA ILE A 182 13.95 -4.40 -30.53
C ILE A 182 13.47 -3.57 -31.72
N SER A 183 12.48 -2.72 -31.48
CA SER A 183 12.03 -1.70 -32.43
C SER A 183 12.45 -0.33 -31.93
N GLU A 184 13.14 0.43 -32.77
CA GLU A 184 13.45 1.82 -32.46
C GLU A 184 12.24 2.69 -32.77
N PRO A 185 11.82 3.57 -31.85
CA PRO A 185 10.75 4.51 -32.14
C PRO A 185 11.21 5.49 -33.23
N GLU A 186 10.43 5.63 -34.30
CA GLU A 186 10.70 6.64 -35.33
C GLU A 186 10.54 8.04 -34.74
N GLY A 187 11.62 8.84 -34.79
CA GLY A 187 11.58 10.28 -34.60
C GLY A 187 11.07 10.73 -33.23
N SER A 188 11.89 10.61 -32.18
CA SER A 188 11.68 11.37 -30.96
C SER A 188 12.07 12.84 -31.19
N ASP A 189 11.09 13.74 -31.28
CA ASP A 189 11.36 15.17 -31.17
C ASP A 189 11.71 15.48 -29.70
N PHE A 190 13.02 15.49 -29.43
CA PHE A 190 13.55 15.75 -28.10
C PHE A 190 13.12 17.11 -27.52
N GLU A 191 12.77 18.09 -28.36
CA GLU A 191 12.28 19.39 -27.88
C GLU A 191 10.85 19.30 -27.34
N ILE A 192 9.99 18.47 -27.94
CA ILE A 192 8.63 18.20 -27.41
C ILE A 192 8.73 17.49 -26.06
N GLU A 193 9.57 16.47 -25.94
CA GLU A 193 9.74 15.75 -24.67
C GLU A 193 10.35 16.64 -23.59
N LYS A 194 11.34 17.48 -23.93
CA LYS A 194 11.92 18.46 -23.01
C LYS A 194 10.89 19.48 -22.54
N ALA A 195 10.06 19.99 -23.44
CA ALA A 195 8.96 20.90 -23.07
C ALA A 195 7.95 20.22 -22.13
N ARG A 196 7.58 18.97 -22.41
CA ARG A 196 6.69 18.17 -21.56
C ARG A 196 7.27 17.93 -20.16
N LEU A 197 8.55 17.59 -20.06
CA LEU A 197 9.25 17.41 -18.79
C LEU A 197 9.32 18.72 -18.00
N ASN A 198 9.68 19.83 -18.66
CA ASN A 198 9.74 21.15 -18.03
C ASN A 198 8.37 21.57 -17.46
N ASN A 199 7.29 21.37 -18.20
CA ASN A 199 5.94 21.67 -17.72
C ASN A 199 5.56 20.83 -16.49
N ASN A 200 5.91 19.54 -16.48
CA ASN A 200 5.69 18.68 -15.31
C ASN A 200 6.52 19.12 -14.09
N TYR A 201 7.79 19.46 -14.29
CA TYR A 201 8.64 19.94 -13.21
C TYR A 201 8.17 21.29 -12.65
N GLN A 202 7.76 22.23 -13.49
CA GLN A 202 7.22 23.53 -13.05
C GLN A 202 5.95 23.38 -12.20
N ALA A 203 5.04 22.49 -12.59
CA ALA A 203 3.82 22.21 -11.83
C ALA A 203 4.15 21.63 -10.44
N ARG A 204 5.13 20.72 -10.38
CA ARG A 204 5.57 20.09 -9.12
C ARG A 204 6.35 21.02 -8.22
N ALA A 205 7.22 21.87 -8.79
CA ALA A 205 8.14 22.71 -8.02
C ALA A 205 7.42 23.59 -6.98
N ASN A 206 6.32 24.24 -7.38
CA ASN A 206 5.55 25.08 -6.47
C ASN A 206 4.89 24.27 -5.34
N TYR A 207 4.28 23.14 -5.67
CA TYR A 207 3.62 22.26 -4.69
C TYR A 207 4.63 21.66 -3.70
N GLU A 208 5.74 21.12 -4.21
CA GLU A 208 6.79 20.51 -3.40
C GLU A 208 7.50 21.54 -2.51
N ALA A 209 7.78 22.74 -3.03
CA ALA A 209 8.32 23.83 -2.22
C ALA A 209 7.35 24.23 -1.09
N PHE A 210 6.06 24.34 -1.40
CA PHE A 210 5.04 24.65 -0.39
C PHE A 210 4.93 23.55 0.68
N GLU A 211 4.84 22.28 0.30
CA GLU A 211 4.77 21.17 1.25
C GLU A 211 6.06 21.04 2.08
N ALA A 212 7.23 21.32 1.50
CA ALA A 212 8.49 21.38 2.24
C ALA A 212 8.49 22.51 3.28
N LEU A 213 8.08 23.72 2.89
CA LEU A 213 7.95 24.85 3.82
C LEU A 213 6.95 24.55 4.94
N LYS A 214 5.81 23.96 4.60
CA LYS A 214 4.78 23.54 5.56
C LYS A 214 5.31 22.51 6.55
N LYS A 215 6.09 21.52 6.07
CA LYS A 215 6.72 20.50 6.91
C LYS A 215 7.78 21.12 7.84
N ILE A 216 8.58 22.07 7.37
CA ILE A 216 9.57 22.79 8.19
C ILE A 216 8.90 23.68 9.23
N ALA A 217 7.76 24.28 8.88
CA ALA A 217 7.01 25.18 9.75
C ALA A 217 6.32 24.47 10.94
N ASN A 218 6.35 23.12 11.02
CA ASN A 218 5.77 22.32 12.11
C ASN A 218 4.35 22.77 12.49
N ILE A 219 3.51 23.01 11.48
CA ILE A 219 2.16 23.52 11.70
C ILE A 219 1.28 22.42 12.29
N VAL A 220 0.77 22.63 13.52
CA VAL A 220 -0.21 21.74 14.15
C VAL A 220 -1.62 22.14 13.71
N ASP A 221 -2.26 21.32 12.87
CA ASP A 221 -3.63 21.55 12.44
C ASP A 221 -4.61 21.20 13.57
N LYS A 222 -5.28 22.22 14.12
CA LYS A 222 -6.31 22.07 15.16
C LYS A 222 -7.73 22.24 14.63
N ARG A 223 -7.95 22.28 13.31
CA ARG A 223 -9.28 22.51 12.72
C ARG A 223 -10.26 21.39 13.02
N SER A 224 -9.78 20.16 13.18
CA SER A 224 -10.56 19.02 13.71
C SER A 224 -11.21 19.31 15.06
N LYS A 225 -10.59 20.18 15.88
CA LYS A 225 -11.14 20.63 17.17
C LYS A 225 -12.19 21.72 17.04
N PHE A 226 -12.53 22.18 15.85
CA PHE A 226 -13.57 23.19 15.61
C PHE A 226 -14.67 22.70 14.66
N TYR A 227 -14.35 21.78 13.73
CA TYR A 227 -15.25 21.31 12.66
C TYR A 227 -15.40 19.78 12.60
#